data_AF-A0A2C9LVD4-F1
#
_entry.id   AF-A0A2C9LVD4-F1
#
_cell.length_a   1.000
_cell.length_b   1.000
_cell.length_c   1.000
_cell.angle_alpha   90.00
_cell.angle_beta   90.00
_cell.angle_gamma   90.00
#
_symmetry.space_group_name_H-M   'P 1'
#
loop_
_entity.id
_entity.type
_entity.pdbx_description
1 polymer ?
#
loop_
_entity_poly.entity_id
_entity_poly.type
_entity_poly.pdbx_seq_one_letter_code
_entity_poly.pdbx_strand_id
1 'polypeptide(L)'
;MKVFFSGYYMVFRLNWFYFGITLGNSCVCLLCKSGYVGQYCTETCRKGMWGEQCKNYCSPNCDSNKRCNVTTGDCLGDCRAGFYGPKCETKCKIGTWGKNCLSNCSPNCDSNQSCDILTGDCLGACKAGYLGPQCQALCPPGLYGLDCQDNCSENCLHPCDSTDGHCSPCRPGYEGESCQKAVPLRRKEETSNSFNFVHFGIGVASLAVAVAIVFGILVLRRSLLRRRRKRVCNIYNQPDVISSDMNQYVNNQNQSELEEHPYQN
;
A
#
# COMPACT_ATOMS: atom_id res chain seq x y z
N MET A 1 -28.43 -81.51 16.80
CA MET A 1 -29.36 -82.23 17.72
C MET A 1 -30.76 -81.67 17.49
N LYS A 2 -31.74 -82.51 17.12
CA LYS A 2 -33.16 -82.13 17.05
C LYS A 2 -33.79 -82.51 18.39
N VAL A 3 -34.24 -81.53 19.18
CA VAL A 3 -34.95 -81.77 20.43
C VAL A 3 -36.42 -81.46 20.17
N PHE A 4 -37.29 -82.46 20.30
CA PHE A 4 -38.74 -82.34 20.13
C PHE A 4 -39.37 -82.04 21.49
N PHE A 5 -39.93 -80.85 21.66
CA PHE A 5 -40.91 -80.57 22.71
C PHE A 5 -42.16 -80.01 22.04
N SER A 6 -43.28 -80.73 22.19
CA SER A 6 -44.67 -80.30 21.95
C SER A 6 -44.85 -79.16 20.92
N GLY A 7 -44.83 -79.48 19.62
CA GLY A 7 -45.27 -78.56 18.56
C GLY A 7 -44.31 -77.41 18.17
N TYR A 8 -43.13 -77.28 18.78
CA TYR A 8 -42.15 -76.24 18.45
C TYR A 8 -40.88 -76.82 17.84
N TYR A 9 -40.47 -76.33 16.66
CA TYR A 9 -39.19 -76.70 16.04
C TYR A 9 -38.21 -75.53 16.16
N MET A 10 -37.15 -75.68 16.96
CA MET A 10 -35.99 -74.79 16.93
C MET A 10 -35.03 -75.23 15.82
N VAL A 11 -34.85 -74.41 14.79
CA VAL A 11 -33.87 -74.66 13.72
C VAL A 11 -32.53 -74.04 14.14
N PHE A 12 -31.61 -74.87 14.63
CA PHE A 12 -30.22 -74.48 14.86
C PHE A 12 -29.43 -74.60 13.54
N ARG A 13 -29.28 -73.50 12.80
CA ARG A 13 -28.19 -73.38 11.82
C ARG A 13 -27.03 -72.60 12.44
N LEU A 14 -25.86 -73.23 12.43
CA LEU A 14 -24.58 -72.62 12.81
C LEU A 14 -24.43 -71.29 12.06
N ASN A 15 -24.26 -70.21 12.83
CA ASN A 15 -24.11 -68.79 12.49
C ASN A 15 -25.32 -67.82 12.50
N TRP A 16 -26.59 -68.23 12.49
CA TRP A 16 -27.69 -67.25 12.55
C TRP A 16 -28.90 -67.78 13.34
N PHE A 17 -29.14 -67.22 14.52
CA PHE A 17 -30.32 -67.53 15.34
C PHE A 17 -31.57 -66.89 14.72
N TYR A 18 -32.43 -67.68 14.07
CA TYR A 18 -33.78 -67.26 13.68
C TYR A 18 -34.81 -68.09 14.46
N PHE A 19 -35.58 -67.43 15.33
CA PHE A 19 -36.74 -68.01 16.00
C PHE A 19 -37.96 -67.90 15.06
N GLY A 20 -38.46 -69.03 14.60
CA GLY A 20 -39.70 -69.12 13.82
C GLY A 20 -40.68 -70.09 14.47
N ILE A 21 -41.98 -69.80 14.37
CA ILE A 21 -43.07 -70.73 14.72
C ILE A 21 -43.73 -71.16 13.41
N THR A 22 -43.99 -72.47 13.27
CA THR A 22 -44.80 -73.02 12.17
C THR A 22 -46.26 -73.07 12.59
N LEU A 23 -47.09 -72.17 12.04
CA LEU A 23 -48.56 -72.29 12.09
C LEU A 23 -48.99 -72.97 10.78
N GLY A 24 -49.01 -74.31 10.76
CA GLY A 24 -49.26 -75.10 9.55
C GLY A 24 -48.06 -75.18 8.59
N ASN A 25 -48.30 -75.17 7.26
CA ASN A 25 -47.27 -75.23 6.20
C ASN A 25 -46.53 -73.89 5.95
N SER A 26 -46.67 -72.89 6.82
CA SER A 26 -46.04 -71.58 6.66
C SER A 26 -45.12 -71.24 7.83
N CYS A 27 -43.85 -70.93 7.52
CA CYS A 27 -42.89 -70.36 8.46
C CYS A 27 -43.14 -68.86 8.62
N VAL A 28 -43.26 -68.40 9.87
CA VAL A 28 -43.31 -66.97 10.20
C VAL A 28 -42.04 -66.59 10.97
N CYS A 29 -41.36 -65.53 10.53
CA CYS A 29 -40.22 -64.97 11.26
C CYS A 29 -40.73 -64.01 12.33
N LEU A 30 -40.50 -64.35 13.62
CA LEU A 30 -40.92 -63.50 14.73
C LEU A 30 -39.95 -62.35 15.02
N LEU A 31 -38.68 -62.51 14.65
CA LEU A 31 -37.65 -61.47 14.71
C LEU A 31 -36.92 -61.38 13.38
N CYS A 32 -36.98 -60.19 12.78
CA CYS A 32 -36.21 -59.85 11.58
C CYS A 32 -34.88 -59.21 11.93
N LYS A 33 -33.91 -59.32 11.02
CA LYS A 33 -32.67 -58.55 11.12
C LYS A 33 -32.99 -57.05 11.10
N SER A 34 -32.23 -56.28 11.87
CA SER A 34 -32.31 -54.81 11.88
C SER A 34 -32.35 -54.24 10.46
N GLY A 35 -33.32 -53.35 10.18
CA GLY A 35 -33.59 -52.79 8.86
C GLY A 35 -34.63 -53.53 8.01
N TYR A 36 -35.12 -54.70 8.45
CA TYR A 36 -36.11 -55.52 7.74
C TYR A 36 -37.37 -55.80 8.58
N VAL A 37 -38.51 -55.95 7.91
CA VAL A 37 -39.86 -56.20 8.46
C VAL A 37 -40.65 -57.15 7.56
N GLY A 38 -41.87 -57.49 7.99
CA GLY A 38 -42.78 -58.38 7.28
C GLY A 38 -42.69 -59.83 7.77
N GLN A 39 -43.66 -60.65 7.36
CA GLN A 39 -43.82 -62.04 7.80
C GLN A 39 -42.59 -62.92 7.51
N TYR A 40 -41.87 -62.60 6.43
CA TYR A 40 -40.69 -63.32 5.94
C TYR A 40 -39.40 -62.48 5.98
N CYS A 41 -39.43 -61.29 6.61
CA CYS A 41 -38.28 -60.39 6.72
C CYS A 41 -37.65 -59.96 5.38
N THR A 42 -38.45 -59.88 4.30
CA THR A 42 -38.01 -59.49 2.96
C THR A 42 -38.22 -58.00 2.69
N GLU A 43 -39.06 -57.32 3.47
CA GLU A 43 -39.37 -55.91 3.28
C GLU A 43 -38.39 -55.05 4.09
N THR A 44 -37.85 -53.99 3.49
CA THR A 44 -37.00 -53.03 4.22
C THR A 44 -37.86 -52.00 4.96
N CYS A 45 -37.30 -51.39 6.01
CA CYS A 45 -37.94 -50.28 6.69
C CYS A 45 -38.44 -49.19 5.72
N ARG A 46 -39.61 -48.62 6.04
CA ARG A 46 -40.15 -47.48 5.30
C ARG A 46 -39.19 -46.29 5.39
N LYS A 47 -39.12 -45.47 4.34
CA LYS A 47 -38.27 -44.27 4.29
C LYS A 47 -38.47 -43.42 5.55
N GLY A 48 -37.38 -43.10 6.24
CA GLY A 48 -37.41 -42.33 7.50
C GLY A 48 -37.41 -43.19 8.76
N MET A 49 -37.37 -44.52 8.65
CA MET A 49 -37.32 -45.45 9.78
C MET A 49 -36.11 -46.37 9.68
N TRP A 50 -35.60 -46.84 10.83
CA TRP A 50 -34.44 -47.73 10.91
C TRP A 50 -34.46 -48.61 12.18
N GLY A 51 -33.54 -49.56 12.25
CA GLY A 51 -33.33 -50.39 13.44
C GLY A 51 -34.18 -51.66 13.47
N GLU A 52 -34.23 -52.30 14.63
CA GLU A 52 -35.04 -53.50 14.83
C GLU A 52 -36.52 -53.18 14.77
N GLN A 53 -37.26 -53.98 13.99
CA GLN A 53 -38.69 -53.80 13.75
C GLN A 53 -39.05 -52.38 13.25
N CYS A 54 -38.08 -51.64 12.69
CA CYS A 54 -38.23 -50.26 12.22
C CYS A 54 -38.80 -49.29 13.27
N LYS A 55 -38.47 -49.48 14.55
CA LYS A 55 -39.01 -48.65 15.65
C LYS A 55 -38.39 -47.26 15.76
N ASN A 56 -37.20 -47.04 15.17
CA ASN A 56 -36.49 -45.77 15.26
C ASN A 56 -36.74 -44.91 14.03
N TYR A 57 -36.68 -43.59 14.21
CA TYR A 57 -36.81 -42.61 13.13
C TYR A 57 -35.46 -42.03 12.74
N CYS A 58 -35.27 -41.72 11.46
CA CYS A 58 -34.11 -40.97 10.99
C CYS A 58 -34.13 -39.56 11.58
N SER A 59 -32.94 -39.01 11.86
CA SER A 59 -32.79 -37.64 12.33
C SER A 59 -33.44 -36.62 11.36
N PRO A 60 -34.13 -35.59 11.88
CA PRO A 60 -34.70 -34.53 11.04
C PRO A 60 -33.62 -33.64 10.41
N ASN A 61 -32.38 -33.74 10.88
CA ASN A 61 -31.26 -32.91 10.45
C ASN A 61 -30.45 -33.51 9.31
N CYS A 62 -30.86 -34.63 8.70
CA CYS A 62 -30.28 -35.04 7.41
C CYS A 62 -30.76 -34.06 6.31
N ASP A 63 -29.86 -33.47 5.54
CA ASP A 63 -30.08 -32.28 4.71
C ASP A 63 -31.12 -32.47 3.60
N SER A 64 -31.15 -33.64 2.94
CA SER A 64 -32.07 -33.88 1.82
C SER A 64 -32.50 -35.33 1.75
N ASN A 65 -33.77 -35.59 2.11
CA ASN A 65 -34.55 -36.84 2.05
C ASN A 65 -34.87 -37.56 3.37
N LYS A 66 -34.38 -37.10 4.55
CA LYS A 66 -34.52 -37.87 5.81
C LYS A 66 -34.14 -39.36 5.63
N ARG A 67 -33.24 -39.62 4.69
CA ARG A 67 -32.79 -40.97 4.37
C ARG A 67 -31.60 -41.25 5.24
N CYS A 68 -31.82 -42.19 6.15
CA CYS A 68 -30.77 -42.80 6.91
C CYS A 68 -30.64 -44.28 6.51
N ASN A 69 -29.50 -44.87 6.83
CA ASN A 69 -29.27 -46.29 6.72
C ASN A 69 -30.31 -47.04 7.56
N VAL A 70 -31.05 -47.97 6.94
CA VAL A 70 -32.14 -48.72 7.59
C VAL A 70 -31.67 -49.58 8.76
N THR A 71 -30.37 -49.90 8.84
CA THR A 71 -29.78 -50.72 9.90
C THR A 71 -29.20 -49.86 11.03
N THR A 72 -28.40 -48.84 10.68
CA THR A 72 -27.61 -48.06 11.66
C THR A 72 -28.25 -46.73 12.06
N GLY A 73 -29.11 -46.17 11.20
CA GLY A 73 -29.71 -44.86 11.39
C GLY A 73 -28.83 -43.69 10.93
N ASP A 74 -27.68 -43.97 10.33
CA ASP A 74 -26.76 -42.92 9.88
C ASP A 74 -27.32 -42.22 8.63
N CYS A 75 -27.25 -40.89 8.60
CA CYS A 75 -27.67 -40.11 7.45
C CYS A 75 -26.86 -40.52 6.20
N LEU A 76 -27.55 -40.72 5.07
CA LEU A 76 -26.91 -41.12 3.80
C LEU A 76 -26.34 -39.94 3.01
N GLY A 77 -26.30 -38.74 3.60
CA GLY A 77 -25.79 -37.52 2.99
C GLY A 77 -25.43 -36.52 4.08
N ASP A 78 -25.24 -35.26 3.69
CA ASP A 78 -24.82 -34.22 4.62
C ASP A 78 -25.86 -33.94 5.71
N CYS A 79 -25.36 -33.47 6.84
CA CYS A 79 -26.17 -32.83 7.85
C CYS A 79 -26.57 -31.42 7.39
N ARG A 80 -27.76 -31.01 7.81
CA ARG A 80 -28.19 -29.61 7.74
C ARG A 80 -27.16 -28.71 8.41
N ALA A 81 -27.12 -27.47 7.97
CA ALA A 81 -26.27 -26.46 8.59
C ALA A 81 -26.48 -26.41 10.11
N GLY A 82 -25.40 -26.31 10.86
CA GLY A 82 -25.42 -26.30 12.33
C GLY A 82 -25.34 -27.67 13.00
N PHE A 83 -25.30 -28.78 12.23
CA PHE A 83 -25.23 -30.14 12.77
C PHE A 83 -24.14 -30.99 12.11
N TYR A 84 -23.64 -31.98 12.83
CA TYR A 84 -22.68 -32.96 12.35
C TYR A 84 -22.82 -34.33 13.05
N GLY A 85 -21.98 -35.27 12.62
CA GLY A 85 -21.96 -36.65 13.11
C GLY A 85 -22.79 -37.60 12.25
N PRO A 86 -22.66 -38.92 12.44
CA PRO A 86 -23.27 -39.91 11.56
C PRO A 86 -24.80 -39.81 11.51
N LYS A 87 -25.44 -39.33 12.57
CA LYS A 87 -26.91 -39.12 12.67
C LYS A 87 -27.32 -37.65 12.66
N CYS A 88 -26.41 -36.70 12.48
CA CYS A 88 -26.71 -35.26 12.51
C CYS A 88 -27.42 -34.80 13.81
N GLU A 89 -27.08 -35.41 14.93
CA GLU A 89 -27.66 -35.10 16.25
C GLU A 89 -26.80 -34.11 17.04
N THR A 90 -25.53 -33.97 16.67
CA THR A 90 -24.59 -33.10 17.37
C THR A 90 -24.60 -31.71 16.74
N LYS A 91 -24.81 -30.67 17.55
CA LYS A 91 -24.71 -29.27 17.10
C LYS A 91 -23.25 -28.87 16.89
N CYS A 92 -22.99 -27.96 15.96
CA CYS A 92 -21.66 -27.40 15.78
C CYS A 92 -21.11 -26.82 17.09
N LYS A 93 -19.81 -27.02 17.30
CA LYS A 93 -19.08 -26.35 18.37
C LYS A 93 -18.91 -24.87 18.02
N ILE A 94 -18.75 -24.03 19.04
CA ILE A 94 -18.41 -22.61 18.88
C ILE A 94 -17.14 -22.51 18.02
N GLY A 95 -17.16 -21.60 17.05
CA GLY A 95 -16.07 -21.42 16.08
C GLY A 95 -16.26 -22.19 14.77
N THR A 96 -17.29 -23.04 14.65
CA THR A 96 -17.60 -23.79 13.41
C THR A 96 -19.06 -23.62 13.00
N TRP A 97 -19.32 -23.67 11.69
CA TRP A 97 -20.64 -23.43 11.12
C TRP A 97 -20.85 -24.19 9.80
N GLY A 98 -22.09 -24.13 9.30
CA GLY A 98 -22.47 -24.70 8.01
C GLY A 98 -22.75 -26.20 8.08
N LYS A 99 -22.87 -26.84 6.90
CA LYS A 99 -23.16 -28.28 6.79
C LYS A 99 -22.01 -29.10 7.35
N ASN A 100 -22.34 -30.12 8.16
CA ASN A 100 -21.37 -30.96 8.84
C ASN A 100 -20.34 -30.19 9.70
N CYS A 101 -20.58 -28.91 10.01
CA CYS A 101 -19.66 -28.02 10.73
C CYS A 101 -18.26 -27.94 10.10
N LEU A 102 -18.18 -27.98 8.77
CA LEU A 102 -16.90 -27.97 8.03
C LEU A 102 -16.32 -26.57 7.82
N SER A 103 -17.08 -25.51 8.09
CA SER A 103 -16.63 -24.12 7.96
C SER A 103 -16.22 -23.55 9.32
N ASN A 104 -15.21 -22.68 9.35
CA ASN A 104 -14.78 -21.98 10.56
C ASN A 104 -15.29 -20.55 10.58
N CYS A 105 -15.55 -20.02 11.77
CA CYS A 105 -15.86 -18.61 11.96
C CYS A 105 -14.67 -17.73 11.54
N SER A 106 -14.95 -16.53 11.07
CA SER A 106 -13.90 -15.57 10.73
C SER A 106 -13.08 -15.18 11.97
N PRO A 107 -11.75 -15.10 11.88
CA PRO A 107 -10.91 -14.61 12.97
C PRO A 107 -11.11 -13.12 13.24
N ASN A 108 -11.79 -12.41 12.34
CA ASN A 108 -12.05 -10.98 12.42
C ASN A 108 -13.37 -10.64 13.11
N CYS A 109 -14.12 -11.62 13.62
CA CYS A 109 -15.21 -11.33 14.56
C CYS A 109 -14.60 -10.86 15.90
N ASP A 110 -15.10 -9.75 16.47
CA ASP A 110 -14.58 -9.17 17.72
C ASP A 110 -14.91 -10.03 18.96
N SER A 111 -16.02 -10.77 18.93
CA SER A 111 -16.54 -11.57 20.05
C SER A 111 -16.03 -13.03 20.04
N ASN A 112 -14.77 -13.25 20.45
CA ASN A 112 -14.16 -14.58 20.65
C ASN A 112 -14.30 -15.55 19.45
N GLN A 113 -14.32 -15.03 18.21
CA GLN A 113 -14.55 -15.85 17.01
C GLN A 113 -15.89 -16.61 17.04
N SER A 114 -16.90 -16.09 17.76
CA SER A 114 -18.24 -16.67 17.72
C SER A 114 -19.01 -16.15 16.52
N CYS A 115 -19.55 -17.08 15.74
CA CYS A 115 -20.40 -16.81 14.60
C CYS A 115 -21.65 -17.71 14.67
N ASP A 116 -22.69 -17.33 13.96
CA ASP A 116 -23.90 -18.12 13.81
C ASP A 116 -23.55 -19.49 13.20
N ILE A 117 -24.03 -20.56 13.85
CA ILE A 117 -23.70 -21.94 13.45
C ILE A 117 -24.32 -22.35 12.12
N LEU A 118 -25.32 -21.62 11.63
CA LEU A 118 -26.02 -21.89 10.38
C LEU A 118 -25.39 -21.08 9.23
N THR A 119 -25.26 -19.77 9.40
CA THR A 119 -24.85 -18.83 8.34
C THR A 119 -23.38 -18.45 8.38
N GLY A 120 -22.70 -18.60 9.53
CA GLY A 120 -21.32 -18.16 9.71
C GLY A 120 -21.16 -16.68 10.00
N ASP A 121 -22.27 -15.96 10.18
CA ASP A 121 -22.24 -14.51 10.43
C ASP A 121 -21.75 -14.21 11.85
N CYS A 122 -20.86 -13.24 11.99
CA CYS A 122 -20.33 -12.84 13.29
C CYS A 122 -21.48 -12.36 14.20
N LEU A 123 -21.48 -12.82 15.45
CA LEU A 123 -22.52 -12.45 16.43
C LEU A 123 -22.31 -11.04 17.04
N GLY A 124 -21.28 -10.33 16.59
CA GLY A 124 -20.93 -8.98 17.03
C GLY A 124 -20.24 -8.21 15.91
N ALA A 125 -19.64 -7.07 16.26
CA ALA A 125 -18.91 -6.24 15.32
C ALA A 125 -17.69 -6.96 14.73
N CYS A 126 -17.31 -6.55 13.52
CA CYS A 126 -16.02 -6.85 12.95
C CYS A 126 -14.92 -6.05 13.64
N LYS A 127 -13.76 -6.69 13.79
CA LYS A 127 -12.53 -6.02 14.18
C LYS A 127 -12.23 -4.88 13.22
N ALA A 128 -11.49 -3.89 13.74
CA ALA A 128 -11.15 -2.72 12.96
C ALA A 128 -10.45 -3.08 11.65
N GLY A 129 -10.85 -2.42 10.57
CA GLY A 129 -10.36 -2.71 9.22
C GLY A 129 -11.18 -3.73 8.43
N TYR A 130 -12.20 -4.36 9.03
CA TYR A 130 -13.04 -5.37 8.38
C TYR A 130 -14.53 -5.02 8.46
N LEU A 131 -15.29 -5.49 7.48
CA LEU A 131 -16.75 -5.41 7.45
C LEU A 131 -17.41 -6.63 6.79
N GLY A 132 -18.74 -6.60 6.81
CA GLY A 132 -19.60 -7.61 6.23
C GLY A 132 -20.04 -8.65 7.26
N PRO A 133 -21.06 -9.47 6.93
CA PRO A 133 -21.68 -10.35 7.91
C PRO A 133 -20.72 -11.38 8.49
N GLN A 134 -19.68 -11.79 7.74
CA GLN A 134 -18.63 -12.70 8.19
C GLN A 134 -17.27 -12.01 8.40
N CYS A 135 -17.20 -10.68 8.39
CA CYS A 135 -15.94 -9.91 8.57
C CYS A 135 -14.80 -10.36 7.64
N GLN A 136 -15.11 -10.65 6.38
CA GLN A 136 -14.16 -11.09 5.35
C GLN A 136 -13.74 -9.97 4.41
N ALA A 137 -14.54 -8.89 4.32
CA ALA A 137 -14.22 -7.75 3.48
C ALA A 137 -13.36 -6.75 4.27
N LEU A 138 -12.38 -6.17 3.59
CA LEU A 138 -11.60 -5.03 4.11
C LEU A 138 -12.42 -3.75 4.00
N CYS A 139 -12.17 -2.77 4.88
CA CYS A 139 -12.80 -1.47 4.76
C CYS A 139 -12.59 -0.86 3.38
N PRO A 140 -13.64 -0.26 2.78
CA PRO A 140 -13.47 0.51 1.56
C PRO A 140 -12.59 1.74 1.85
N PRO A 141 -11.87 2.26 0.85
CA PRO A 141 -11.03 3.44 1.02
C PRO A 141 -11.84 4.62 1.56
N GLY A 142 -11.34 5.27 2.60
CA GLY A 142 -12.03 6.40 3.24
C GLY A 142 -12.78 6.04 4.53
N LEU A 143 -12.91 4.75 4.86
CA LEU A 143 -13.49 4.28 6.12
C LEU A 143 -12.47 3.51 6.96
N TYR A 144 -12.61 3.57 8.28
CA TYR A 144 -11.79 2.85 9.23
C TYR A 144 -12.56 2.45 10.50
N GLY A 145 -11.89 1.75 11.42
CA GLY A 145 -12.44 1.39 12.72
C GLY A 145 -13.31 0.14 12.67
N LEU A 146 -14.01 -0.13 13.78
CA LEU A 146 -14.90 -1.30 13.93
C LEU A 146 -16.05 -1.22 12.93
N ASP A 147 -16.32 -2.33 12.24
CA ASP A 147 -17.31 -2.40 11.16
C ASP A 147 -17.15 -1.30 10.07
N CYS A 148 -15.98 -0.67 9.98
CA CYS A 148 -15.71 0.47 9.11
C CYS A 148 -16.71 1.63 9.29
N GLN A 149 -17.12 1.91 10.52
CA GLN A 149 -18.12 2.95 10.82
C GLN A 149 -17.53 4.37 10.89
N ASP A 150 -16.21 4.51 10.97
CA ASP A 150 -15.54 5.81 11.07
C ASP A 150 -15.04 6.29 9.70
N ASN A 151 -15.06 7.61 9.48
CA ASN A 151 -14.61 8.24 8.23
C ASN A 151 -13.20 8.81 8.39
N CYS A 152 -12.32 8.53 7.42
CA CYS A 152 -11.03 9.20 7.30
C CYS A 152 -11.21 10.73 7.26
N SER A 153 -10.24 11.46 7.80
CA SER A 153 -10.21 12.92 7.68
C SER A 153 -10.15 13.36 6.22
N GLU A 154 -10.94 14.36 5.85
CA GLU A 154 -10.90 14.98 4.52
C GLU A 154 -9.54 15.64 4.20
N ASN A 155 -8.73 15.87 5.23
CA ASN A 155 -7.39 16.46 5.12
C ASN A 155 -6.29 15.43 4.92
N CYS A 156 -6.62 14.14 4.83
CA CYS A 156 -5.68 13.13 4.35
C CYS A 156 -5.42 13.33 2.85
N LEU A 157 -4.16 13.17 2.42
CA LEU A 157 -3.82 13.22 0.98
C LEU A 157 -4.14 11.91 0.26
N HIS A 158 -4.13 10.80 0.99
CA HIS A 158 -4.47 9.44 0.56
C HIS A 158 -5.50 8.84 1.52
N PRO A 159 -6.19 7.74 1.15
CA PRO A 159 -7.02 6.99 2.09
C PRO A 159 -6.24 6.65 3.37
N CYS A 160 -6.88 6.81 4.52
CA CYS A 160 -6.29 6.46 5.80
C CYS A 160 -6.21 4.93 6.00
N ASP A 161 -5.40 4.49 6.97
CA ASP A 161 -5.36 3.11 7.41
C ASP A 161 -6.74 2.68 7.91
N SER A 162 -7.22 1.56 7.41
CA SER A 162 -8.55 1.03 7.71
C SER A 162 -8.73 0.60 9.18
N THR A 163 -7.65 0.42 9.92
CA THR A 163 -7.66 -0.07 11.30
C THR A 163 -7.80 1.07 12.29
N ASP A 164 -6.95 2.09 12.20
CA ASP A 164 -6.83 3.15 13.20
C ASP A 164 -7.11 4.56 12.66
N GLY A 165 -7.33 4.70 11.36
CA GLY A 165 -7.61 5.98 10.73
C GLY A 165 -6.37 6.86 10.53
N HIS A 166 -5.17 6.30 10.69
CA HIS A 166 -3.92 7.02 10.50
C HIS A 166 -3.75 7.40 9.01
N CYS A 167 -3.34 8.63 8.74
CA CYS A 167 -2.98 9.06 7.40
C CYS A 167 -1.79 10.02 7.39
N SER A 168 -0.85 9.75 6.50
CA SER A 168 0.31 10.60 6.23
C SER A 168 0.71 10.44 4.77
N PRO A 169 0.99 11.53 4.02
CA PRO A 169 1.05 12.93 4.48
C PRO A 169 -0.33 13.62 4.59
N CYS A 170 -0.37 14.69 5.39
CA CYS A 170 -1.53 15.59 5.50
C CYS A 170 -1.56 16.66 4.39
N ARG A 171 -2.75 17.18 4.09
CA ARG A 171 -2.91 18.39 3.28
C ARG A 171 -2.22 19.59 3.95
N PRO A 172 -1.71 20.57 3.17
CA PRO A 172 -1.08 21.76 3.72
C PRO A 172 -1.98 22.46 4.75
N GLY A 173 -1.42 22.77 5.92
CA GLY A 173 -2.17 23.42 7.01
C GLY A 173 -2.80 22.44 7.99
N TYR A 174 -2.52 21.14 7.87
CA TYR A 174 -2.98 20.11 8.81
C TYR A 174 -1.82 19.22 9.27
N GLU A 175 -1.91 18.73 10.51
CA GLU A 175 -0.95 17.80 11.10
C GLU A 175 -1.64 16.79 12.04
N GLY A 176 -0.84 15.86 12.58
CA GLY A 176 -1.27 14.79 13.47
C GLY A 176 -1.60 13.49 12.72
N GLU A 177 -1.78 12.40 13.48
CA GLU A 177 -1.95 11.05 12.92
C GLU A 177 -3.19 10.90 12.03
N SER A 178 -4.26 11.63 12.30
CA SER A 178 -5.47 11.65 11.46
C SER A 178 -5.66 12.97 10.71
N CYS A 179 -4.63 13.83 10.62
CA CYS A 179 -4.69 15.13 9.95
C CYS A 179 -5.87 16.04 10.36
N GLN A 180 -6.33 15.95 11.61
CA GLN A 180 -7.45 16.75 12.11
C GLN A 180 -7.02 18.08 12.73
N LYS A 181 -5.72 18.23 13.08
CA LYS A 181 -5.22 19.44 13.75
C LYS A 181 -4.81 20.47 12.70
N ALA A 182 -5.51 21.59 12.66
CA ALA A 182 -5.14 22.71 11.80
C ALA A 182 -3.90 23.42 12.36
N VAL A 183 -2.93 23.70 11.49
CA VAL A 183 -1.74 24.49 11.80
C VAL A 183 -1.68 25.73 10.92
N PRO A 184 -1.21 26.86 11.46
CA PRO A 184 -1.00 28.05 10.66
C PRO A 184 -0.02 27.70 9.54
N LEU A 185 -0.46 27.87 8.29
CA LEU A 185 0.41 27.82 7.13
C LEU A 185 1.48 28.87 7.38
N ARG A 186 2.69 28.44 7.76
CA ARG A 186 3.82 29.34 7.75
C ARG A 186 3.97 29.79 6.30
N ARG A 187 3.58 31.03 6.02
CA ARG A 187 4.20 31.78 4.94
C ARG A 187 5.69 31.55 5.19
N LYS A 188 6.41 30.96 4.22
CA LYS A 188 7.86 31.12 4.21
C LYS A 188 8.02 32.62 4.25
N GLU A 189 8.30 33.16 5.43
CA GLU A 189 9.00 34.40 5.51
C GLU A 189 10.26 34.03 4.75
N GLU A 190 10.30 34.46 3.49
CA GLU A 190 11.56 34.69 2.84
C GLU A 190 12.26 35.54 3.87
N THR A 191 13.10 34.91 4.67
CA THR A 191 14.28 35.56 5.17
C THR A 191 14.95 35.97 3.88
N SER A 192 14.55 37.16 3.38
CA SER A 192 15.43 38.11 2.78
C SER A 192 16.62 38.03 3.70
N ASN A 193 17.58 37.18 3.31
CA ASN A 193 18.94 37.34 3.71
C ASN A 193 19.14 38.83 3.50
N SER A 194 19.15 39.58 4.60
CA SER A 194 19.62 40.93 4.62
C SER A 194 21.03 40.77 4.11
N PHE A 195 21.17 40.87 2.80
CA PHE A 195 22.43 40.75 2.12
C PHE A 195 23.10 42.04 2.51
N ASN A 196 23.81 41.98 3.65
CA ASN A 196 24.28 43.13 4.40
C ASN A 196 24.88 44.14 3.44
N PHE A 197 24.09 45.16 3.10
CA PHE A 197 24.40 46.21 2.12
C PHE A 197 25.66 47.00 2.51
N VAL A 198 26.09 46.81 3.75
CA VAL A 198 27.31 47.36 4.37
C VAL A 198 28.59 46.89 3.66
N HIS A 199 28.64 45.68 3.08
CA HIS A 199 29.86 45.20 2.42
C HIS A 199 30.06 45.77 1.01
N PHE A 200 28.98 46.01 0.25
CA PHE A 200 29.10 46.60 -1.09
C PHE A 200 29.47 48.08 -1.04
N GLY A 201 28.98 48.84 -0.04
CA GLY A 201 29.34 50.27 0.11
C GLY A 201 30.84 50.50 0.34
N ILE A 202 31.49 49.65 1.13
CA ILE A 202 32.92 49.77 1.46
C ILE A 202 33.81 49.41 0.26
N GLY A 203 33.43 48.40 -0.52
CA GLY A 203 34.16 47.99 -1.72
C GLY A 203 34.17 49.07 -2.80
N VAL A 204 33.02 49.71 -3.05
CA VAL A 204 32.87 50.73 -4.11
C VAL A 204 33.59 52.03 -3.74
N ALA A 205 33.52 52.46 -2.46
CA ALA A 205 34.27 53.61 -1.98
C ALA A 205 35.79 53.41 -2.05
N SER A 206 36.27 52.21 -1.70
CA SER A 206 37.70 51.88 -1.77
C SER A 206 38.24 51.87 -3.20
N LEU A 207 37.47 51.35 -4.16
CA LEU A 207 37.84 51.36 -5.58
C LEU A 207 37.89 52.79 -6.13
N ALA A 208 36.91 53.64 -5.77
CA ALA A 208 36.88 55.04 -6.20
C ALA A 208 38.08 55.84 -5.67
N VAL A 209 38.47 55.64 -4.40
CA VAL A 209 39.67 56.26 -3.81
C VAL A 209 40.94 55.78 -4.52
N ALA A 210 41.07 54.48 -4.79
CA ALA A 210 42.21 53.94 -5.52
C ALA A 210 42.32 54.53 -6.95
N VAL A 211 41.20 54.63 -7.67
CA VAL A 211 41.16 55.24 -9.01
C VAL A 211 41.53 56.72 -8.97
N ALA A 212 41.04 57.47 -7.99
CA ALA A 212 41.39 58.88 -7.81
C ALA A 212 42.89 59.08 -7.51
N ILE A 213 43.48 58.21 -6.68
CA ILE A 213 44.92 58.22 -6.37
C ILE A 213 45.72 57.92 -7.65
N VAL A 214 45.38 56.87 -8.39
CA VAL A 214 46.06 56.50 -9.64
C VAL A 214 45.95 57.64 -10.67
N PHE A 215 44.77 58.21 -10.83
CA PHE A 215 44.55 59.35 -11.72
C PHE A 215 45.38 60.57 -11.29
N GLY A 216 45.43 60.87 -9.98
CA GLY A 216 46.28 61.91 -9.41
C GLY A 216 47.77 61.68 -9.70
N ILE A 217 48.26 60.45 -9.51
CA ILE A 217 49.65 60.07 -9.84
C ILE A 217 49.93 60.25 -11.33
N LEU A 218 49.00 59.85 -12.21
CA LEU A 218 49.15 60.03 -13.66
C LEU A 218 49.18 61.50 -14.06
N VAL A 219 48.32 62.33 -13.45
CA VAL A 219 48.30 63.79 -13.67
C VAL A 219 49.58 64.43 -13.14
N LEU A 220 50.06 64.04 -11.97
CA LEU A 220 51.33 64.51 -11.41
C LEU A 220 52.51 64.07 -12.27
N ARG A 221 52.55 62.84 -12.76
CA ARG A 221 53.58 62.38 -13.70
C ARG A 221 53.52 63.18 -15.00
N ARG A 222 52.33 63.41 -15.57
CA ARG A 222 52.15 64.28 -16.75
C ARG A 222 52.55 65.71 -16.48
N SER A 223 52.26 66.28 -15.31
CA SER A 223 52.60 67.65 -14.95
C SER A 223 54.10 67.81 -14.67
N LEU A 224 54.75 66.81 -14.06
CA LEU A 224 56.20 66.73 -13.88
C LEU A 224 56.94 66.50 -15.20
N LEU A 225 56.38 65.68 -16.11
CA LEU A 225 56.87 65.55 -17.49
C LEU A 225 56.68 66.84 -18.29
N ARG A 226 55.55 67.55 -18.12
CA ARG A 226 55.33 68.90 -18.69
C ARG A 226 56.30 69.93 -18.08
N ARG A 227 56.62 69.85 -16.79
CA ARG A 227 57.64 70.70 -16.13
C ARG A 227 59.06 70.37 -16.61
N ARG A 228 59.39 69.10 -16.86
CA ARG A 228 60.63 68.70 -17.55
C ARG A 228 60.67 69.23 -18.99
N ARG A 229 59.55 69.15 -19.73
CA ARG A 229 59.44 69.72 -21.09
C ARG A 229 59.56 71.26 -21.09
N LYS A 230 59.01 71.96 -20.10
CA LYS A 230 59.20 73.42 -19.92
C LYS A 230 60.61 73.82 -19.50
N ARG A 231 61.36 72.98 -18.77
CA ARG A 231 62.78 73.21 -18.47
C ARG A 231 63.70 73.01 -19.68
N VAL A 232 63.27 72.27 -20.69
CA VAL A 232 64.03 72.07 -21.95
C VAL A 232 63.77 73.18 -22.99
N CYS A 233 62.67 73.94 -22.87
CA CYS A 233 62.38 75.09 -23.74
C CYS A 233 62.87 76.44 -23.20
N ASN A 234 63.75 76.44 -22.18
CA ASN A 234 64.31 77.66 -21.58
C ASN A 234 65.85 77.74 -21.72
N ILE A 235 66.42 76.94 -22.64
CA ILE A 235 67.85 76.94 -23.01
C ILE A 235 68.07 77.47 -24.45
N TYR A 236 67.00 77.66 -25.23
CA TYR A 236 67.05 78.32 -26.54
C TYR A 236 66.23 79.61 -26.46
N ASN A 237 66.90 80.74 -26.18
CA ASN A 237 66.54 82.11 -26.57
C ASN A 237 67.15 83.12 -25.58
N GLN A 238 68.40 83.56 -25.82
CA GLN A 238 68.82 84.97 -25.97
C GLN A 238 70.36 85.02 -26.13
N PRO A 239 70.92 86.05 -26.78
CA PRO A 239 71.09 86.24 -28.22
C PRO A 239 72.59 86.22 -28.59
N ASP A 240 72.88 86.47 -29.86
CA ASP A 240 74.20 86.77 -30.47
C ASP A 240 74.78 85.66 -31.36
N VAL A 241 75.04 86.07 -32.61
CA VAL A 241 75.66 85.38 -33.75
C VAL A 241 74.66 84.86 -34.80
N ILE A 242 74.16 85.86 -35.53
CA ILE A 242 73.83 85.83 -36.96
C ILE A 242 75.01 85.22 -37.74
N SER A 243 74.69 84.56 -38.87
CA SER A 243 75.58 84.38 -40.04
C SER A 243 76.31 83.03 -40.17
N SER A 244 75.65 82.05 -40.83
CA SER A 244 76.39 81.23 -41.82
C SER A 244 75.53 80.55 -42.91
N ASP A 245 74.28 80.13 -42.68
CA ASP A 245 73.74 79.10 -43.61
C ASP A 245 72.63 79.55 -44.59
N MET A 246 72.01 80.71 -44.38
CA MET A 246 70.85 81.17 -45.20
C MET A 246 71.16 82.43 -46.04
N ASN A 247 72.40 82.59 -46.48
CA ASN A 247 72.76 83.61 -47.49
C ASN A 247 73.76 83.11 -48.55
N GLN A 248 74.16 81.83 -48.53
CA GLN A 248 75.02 81.23 -49.56
C GLN A 248 74.29 80.26 -50.49
N TYR A 249 73.18 79.65 -50.06
CA TYR A 249 72.40 78.75 -50.91
C TYR A 249 71.42 79.47 -51.84
N VAL A 250 71.01 80.69 -51.45
CA VAL A 250 70.07 81.55 -52.22
C VAL A 250 70.82 82.57 -53.08
N ASN A 251 72.10 82.82 -52.77
CA ASN A 251 72.99 83.54 -53.68
C ASN A 251 73.45 82.59 -54.78
N ASN A 252 72.98 82.89 -55.97
CA ASN A 252 73.90 82.94 -57.09
C ASN A 252 74.41 81.59 -57.61
N GLN A 253 73.50 80.62 -57.56
CA GLN A 253 73.07 79.88 -58.77
C GLN A 253 72.61 80.82 -59.95
N ASN A 254 73.08 82.09 -60.00
CA ASN A 254 72.83 83.15 -60.98
C ASN A 254 74.13 83.53 -61.72
N GLN A 255 75.05 82.58 -61.92
CA GLN A 255 76.20 82.79 -62.79
C GLN A 255 76.61 81.40 -63.31
N SER A 256 76.20 80.98 -64.51
CA SER A 256 76.92 81.25 -65.77
C SER A 256 78.39 80.85 -65.60
N GLU A 257 78.84 79.67 -66.05
CA GLU A 257 79.24 79.30 -67.42
C GLU A 257 79.85 77.88 -67.21
N LEU A 258 79.44 76.75 -67.81
CA LEU A 258 79.28 76.43 -69.24
C LEU A 258 80.42 76.97 -70.09
N GLU A 259 81.16 76.04 -70.70
CA GLU A 259 82.29 76.18 -71.63
C GLU A 259 83.68 76.21 -70.92
N GLU A 260 84.65 75.34 -71.21
CA GLU A 260 84.78 74.29 -72.21
C GLU A 260 86.06 73.46 -71.86
N HIS A 261 86.09 72.18 -72.23
CA HIS A 261 87.33 71.44 -72.58
C HIS A 261 88.10 72.19 -73.72
N PRO A 262 89.37 71.90 -74.15
CA PRO A 262 90.12 70.62 -74.07
C PRO A 262 91.70 70.75 -74.01
N TYR A 263 92.40 69.61 -74.20
CA TYR A 263 93.82 69.37 -74.61
C TYR A 263 94.95 69.61 -73.58
N GLN A 264 95.57 68.54 -73.07
CA GLN A 264 96.75 67.79 -73.61
C GLN A 264 98.03 68.63 -73.77
N ASN A 265 98.96 68.49 -72.82
CA ASN A 265 100.24 67.77 -72.94
C ASN A 265 101.02 67.86 -71.63
#